data_AF-A0A9E0A7T4-F1
#
_entry.id   AF-A0A9E0A7T4-F1
#
_cell.length_a   1.000
_cell.length_b   1.000
_cell.length_c   1.000
_cell.angle_alpha   90.00
_cell.angle_beta   90.00
_cell.angle_gamma   90.00
#
_symmetry.space_group_name_H-M   'P 1'
#
loop_
_entity.id
_entity.type
_entity.pdbx_description
1 polymer ?
#
loop_
_entity_poly.entity_id
_entity_poly.type
_entity_poly.pdbx_seq_one_letter_code
_entity_poly.pdbx_strand_id
1 'polypeptide(L)'
;MKSFQSVLEIVNSYHELGETIAAAQFLIQEYGLDHSNFKGFELREKAKPEFILMTTEGILGEPQIIKIPENTFDFPLELMLNLLAHEMVHVSQKMKGNVVEDKNEREWQAYYEMLFHPKFPQIPELPDFHKRFFANKALEYYNRMAEGSQIRLKYALQKQEIDNLLSLLDTKMK
;
A
#
# COMPACT_ATOMS: atom_id res chain seq x y z
N MET A 1 -3.15 2.32 19.89
CA MET A 1 -4.05 2.32 18.74
C MET A 1 -5.48 2.17 19.23
N LYS A 2 -6.42 2.97 18.70
CA LYS A 2 -7.86 2.85 18.88
C LYS A 2 -8.36 1.52 18.30
N SER A 3 -9.57 1.12 18.66
CA SER A 3 -10.21 -0.03 18.00
C SER A 3 -10.51 0.31 16.54
N PHE A 4 -10.54 -0.70 15.66
CA PHE A 4 -10.87 -0.50 14.24
C PHE A 4 -12.23 0.20 14.07
N GLN A 5 -13.22 -0.16 14.88
CA GLN A 5 -14.54 0.46 14.85
C GLN A 5 -14.49 1.96 15.21
N SER A 6 -13.73 2.34 16.24
CA SER A 6 -13.56 3.75 16.61
C SER A 6 -12.78 4.54 15.56
N VAL A 7 -11.78 3.92 14.92
CA VAL A 7 -11.07 4.53 13.78
C VAL A 7 -12.05 4.78 12.63
N LEU A 8 -12.87 3.79 12.29
CA LEU A 8 -13.86 3.89 11.22
C LEU A 8 -14.86 5.02 11.46
N GLU A 9 -15.37 5.16 12.67
CA GLU A 9 -16.29 6.26 13.05
C GLU A 9 -15.66 7.64 12.88
N ILE A 10 -14.38 7.79 13.25
CA ILE A 10 -13.63 9.04 13.08
C ILE A 10 -13.42 9.33 11.58
N VAL A 11 -13.00 8.33 10.80
CA VAL A 11 -12.80 8.48 9.35
C VAL A 11 -14.11 8.85 8.65
N ASN A 12 -15.22 8.22 9.04
CA ASN A 12 -16.55 8.55 8.49
C ASN A 12 -16.95 9.98 8.82
N SER A 13 -16.65 10.46 10.03
CA SER A 13 -16.91 11.86 10.41
C SER A 13 -16.14 12.85 9.54
N TYR A 14 -14.85 12.58 9.28
CA TYR A 14 -14.07 13.38 8.33
C TYR A 14 -14.63 13.30 6.90
N HIS A 15 -15.02 12.11 6.45
CA HIS A 15 -15.58 11.89 5.12
C HIS A 15 -16.88 12.68 4.92
N GLU A 16 -17.78 12.67 5.89
CA GLU A 16 -19.04 13.46 5.88
C GLU A 16 -18.78 14.98 5.78
N LEU A 17 -17.66 15.45 6.33
CA LEU A 17 -17.21 16.84 6.25
C LEU A 17 -16.41 17.17 4.98
N GLY A 18 -16.12 16.18 4.14
CA GLY A 18 -15.27 16.35 2.95
C GLY A 18 -13.78 16.52 3.27
N GLU A 19 -13.34 16.17 4.48
CA GLU A 19 -11.96 16.36 4.97
C GLU A 19 -11.05 15.16 4.68
N THR A 20 -11.00 14.73 3.41
CA THR A 20 -10.25 13.54 2.97
C THR A 20 -8.76 13.57 3.37
N ILE A 21 -8.09 14.73 3.24
CA ILE A 21 -6.68 14.84 3.67
C ILE A 21 -6.53 14.67 5.19
N ALA A 22 -7.43 15.25 5.98
CA ALA A 22 -7.37 15.17 7.44
C ALA A 22 -7.60 13.73 7.92
N ALA A 23 -8.56 13.02 7.30
CA ALA A 23 -8.76 11.59 7.52
C ALA A 23 -7.49 10.78 7.23
N ALA A 24 -6.84 11.01 6.08
CA ALA A 24 -5.61 10.31 5.73
C ALA A 24 -4.47 10.62 6.71
N GLN A 25 -4.29 11.89 7.12
CA GLN A 25 -3.29 12.28 8.12
C GLN A 25 -3.55 11.63 9.49
N PHE A 26 -4.80 11.59 9.93
CA PHE A 26 -5.20 10.88 11.14
C PHE A 26 -4.80 9.40 11.07
N LEU A 27 -5.06 8.73 9.95
CA LEU A 27 -4.69 7.33 9.77
C LEU A 27 -3.17 7.10 9.80
N ILE A 28 -2.37 7.97 9.16
CA ILE A 28 -0.90 7.90 9.22
C ILE A 28 -0.41 7.94 10.66
N GLN A 29 -0.98 8.83 11.49
CA GLN A 29 -0.60 8.97 12.90
C GLN A 29 -1.09 7.79 13.74
N GLU A 30 -2.37 7.42 13.61
CA GLU A 30 -3.02 6.39 14.43
C GLU A 30 -2.41 5.01 14.20
N TYR A 31 -2.03 4.69 12.96
CA TYR A 31 -1.35 3.45 12.60
C TYR A 31 0.18 3.57 12.62
N GLY A 32 0.76 4.70 13.05
CA GLY A 32 2.21 4.85 13.14
C GLY A 32 2.94 4.60 11.81
N LEU A 33 2.35 5.04 10.70
CA LEU A 33 2.92 4.92 9.36
C LEU A 33 3.87 6.08 9.02
N ASP A 34 4.02 7.05 9.92
CA ASP A 34 4.79 8.27 9.69
C ASP A 34 6.25 7.98 9.31
N HIS A 35 6.81 8.83 8.44
CA HIS A 35 8.15 8.69 7.92
C HIS A 35 8.72 10.07 7.61
N SER A 36 9.99 10.34 7.95
CA SER A 36 10.57 11.67 7.79
C SER A 36 10.70 12.13 6.32
N ASN A 37 10.64 11.20 5.37
CA ASN A 37 10.56 11.51 3.94
C ASN A 37 9.14 11.81 3.44
N PHE A 38 8.12 11.77 4.31
CA PHE A 38 6.74 12.09 3.96
C PHE A 38 6.52 13.60 4.09
N LYS A 39 6.07 14.23 2.99
CA LYS A 39 5.78 15.67 2.94
C LYS A 39 4.32 15.99 3.23
N GLY A 40 3.41 15.06 2.95
CA GLY A 40 1.97 15.24 3.10
C GLY A 40 1.17 14.66 1.94
N PHE A 41 -0.13 14.97 1.94
CA PHE A 41 -1.07 14.52 0.91
C PHE A 41 -1.47 15.65 -0.04
N GLU A 42 -1.77 15.29 -1.27
CA GLU A 42 -2.50 16.12 -2.24
C GLU A 42 -3.70 15.34 -2.78
N LEU A 43 -4.74 16.05 -3.19
CA LEU A 43 -5.92 15.43 -3.81
C LEU A 43 -5.70 15.23 -5.30
N ARG A 44 -6.34 14.19 -5.84
CA ARG A 44 -6.51 13.97 -7.27
C ARG A 44 -7.96 13.62 -7.57
N GLU A 45 -8.27 13.52 -8.87
CA GLU A 45 -9.58 13.12 -9.37
C GLU A 45 -10.13 11.86 -8.67
N LYS A 46 -11.45 11.84 -8.51
CA LYS A 46 -12.17 10.71 -7.89
C LYS A 46 -11.82 9.39 -8.57
N ALA A 47 -11.52 8.38 -7.75
CA ALA A 47 -11.30 7.02 -8.20
C ALA A 47 -12.63 6.38 -8.64
N LYS A 48 -12.51 5.47 -9.61
CA LYS A 48 -13.61 4.60 -10.02
C LYS A 48 -13.58 3.32 -9.20
N PRO A 49 -14.73 2.65 -8.96
CA PRO A 49 -14.77 1.41 -8.19
C PRO A 49 -13.83 0.31 -8.70
N GLU A 50 -13.57 0.28 -10.02
CA GLU A 50 -12.75 -0.74 -10.65
C GLU A 50 -11.24 -0.45 -10.52
N PHE A 51 -10.87 0.79 -10.15
CA PHE A 51 -9.47 1.21 -10.09
C PHE A 51 -9.26 2.41 -9.15
N ILE A 52 -8.57 2.14 -8.04
CA ILE A 52 -8.15 3.16 -7.07
C ILE A 52 -6.66 3.41 -7.26
N LEU A 53 -6.32 4.62 -7.69
CA LEU A 53 -4.94 5.03 -7.92
C LEU A 53 -4.49 6.02 -6.86
N MET A 54 -3.56 5.59 -6.01
CA MET A 54 -2.73 6.48 -5.21
C MET A 54 -1.34 6.55 -5.85
N THR A 55 -0.65 7.68 -5.70
CA THR A 55 0.73 7.80 -6.19
C THR A 55 1.61 8.54 -5.21
N THR A 56 2.78 7.99 -4.94
CA THR A 56 3.87 8.71 -4.27
C THR A 56 4.68 9.47 -5.31
N GLU A 57 4.71 10.80 -5.22
CA GLU A 57 5.35 11.73 -6.16
C GLU A 57 6.40 12.60 -5.48
N GLY A 58 7.45 12.95 -6.24
CA GLY A 58 8.58 13.73 -5.74
C GLY A 58 9.89 13.32 -6.40
N ILE A 59 10.92 14.12 -6.16
CA ILE A 59 12.29 13.85 -6.63
C ILE A 59 12.90 12.79 -5.72
N LEU A 60 13.62 11.81 -6.27
CA LEU A 60 14.33 10.81 -5.45
C LEU A 60 15.34 11.50 -4.53
N GLY A 61 15.35 11.12 -3.26
CA GLY A 61 16.20 11.73 -2.23
C GLY A 61 15.55 12.90 -1.49
N GLU A 62 14.43 13.43 -1.98
CA GLU A 62 13.69 14.54 -1.37
C GLU A 62 12.39 14.07 -0.71
N PRO A 63 11.73 14.88 0.13
CA PRO A 63 10.43 14.56 0.69
C PRO A 63 9.35 14.32 -0.39
N GLN A 64 8.56 13.26 -0.21
CA GLN A 64 7.56 12.77 -1.16
C GLN A 64 6.14 13.17 -0.74
N ILE A 65 5.28 13.42 -1.72
CA ILE A 65 3.85 13.69 -1.55
C ILE A 65 3.08 12.44 -1.98
N ILE A 66 2.05 12.05 -1.23
CA ILE A 66 1.13 11.01 -1.66
C ILE A 66 -0.13 11.67 -2.24
N LYS A 67 -0.46 11.38 -3.49
CA LYS A 67 -1.71 11.81 -4.11
C LYS A 67 -2.80 10.78 -3.89
N ILE A 68 -3.89 11.19 -3.25
CA ILE A 68 -5.04 10.33 -2.95
C ILE A 68 -6.30 10.86 -3.66
N PRO A 69 -7.21 9.98 -4.12
CA PRO A 69 -8.50 10.41 -4.68
C PRO A 69 -9.34 11.23 -3.71
N GLU A 70 -10.10 12.20 -4.20
CA GLU A 70 -11.06 12.96 -3.37
C GLU A 70 -12.03 12.06 -2.60
N ASN A 71 -12.46 10.96 -3.22
CA ASN A 71 -13.39 9.97 -2.68
C ASN A 71 -12.70 8.76 -2.04
N THR A 72 -11.49 8.93 -1.51
CA THR A 72 -10.70 7.83 -0.89
C THR A 72 -11.52 7.06 0.15
N PHE A 73 -12.32 7.75 0.97
CA PHE A 73 -13.05 7.11 2.06
C PHE A 73 -14.50 6.73 1.72
N ASP A 74 -14.86 6.75 0.43
CA ASP A 74 -16.06 6.07 -0.09
C ASP A 74 -15.83 4.54 -0.20
N PHE A 75 -14.58 4.11 -0.08
CA PHE A 75 -14.14 2.72 -0.21
C PHE A 75 -13.87 2.07 1.17
N PRO A 76 -13.87 0.73 1.27
CA PRO A 76 -13.62 0.05 2.55
C PRO A 76 -12.30 0.48 3.21
N LEU A 77 -12.36 0.78 4.51
CA LEU A 77 -11.25 1.36 5.25
C LEU A 77 -10.02 0.44 5.28
N GLU A 78 -10.21 -0.88 5.40
CA GLU A 78 -9.13 -1.85 5.35
C GLU A 78 -8.37 -1.82 4.01
N LEU A 79 -9.07 -1.58 2.90
CA LEU A 79 -8.43 -1.41 1.59
C LEU A 79 -7.63 -0.10 1.55
N MET A 80 -8.18 0.99 2.09
CA MET A 80 -7.52 2.29 2.08
C MET A 80 -6.28 2.32 2.97
N LEU A 81 -6.33 1.69 4.14
CA LEU A 81 -5.17 1.52 5.02
C LEU A 81 -4.03 0.75 4.34
N ASN A 82 -4.37 -0.32 3.61
CA ASN A 82 -3.39 -1.09 2.87
C ASN A 82 -2.75 -0.31 1.71
N LEU A 83 -3.54 0.47 0.96
CA LEU A 83 -3.02 1.35 -0.08
C LEU A 83 -2.15 2.47 0.51
N LEU A 84 -2.55 3.07 1.63
CA LEU A 84 -1.73 4.08 2.32
C LEU A 84 -0.39 3.47 2.80
N ALA A 85 -0.41 2.28 3.38
CA ALA A 85 0.81 1.57 3.79
C ALA A 85 1.73 1.27 2.60
N HIS A 86 1.16 0.86 1.45
CA HIS A 86 1.89 0.67 0.19
C HIS A 86 2.58 1.95 -0.28
N GLU A 87 1.87 3.08 -0.29
CA GLU A 87 2.47 4.37 -0.65
C GLU A 87 3.54 4.80 0.38
N MET A 88 3.36 4.53 1.66
CA MET A 88 4.39 4.79 2.68
C MET A 88 5.65 3.93 2.49
N VAL A 89 5.53 2.72 1.95
CA VAL A 89 6.70 1.96 1.48
C VAL A 89 7.42 2.73 0.37
N HIS A 90 6.72 3.27 -0.62
CA HIS A 90 7.34 4.10 -1.65
C HIS A 90 7.99 5.37 -1.10
N VAL A 91 7.39 6.02 -0.10
CA VAL A 91 8.01 7.16 0.59
C VAL A 91 9.38 6.76 1.17
N SER A 92 9.46 5.61 1.84
CA SER A 92 10.71 5.10 2.42
C SER A 92 11.76 4.72 1.38
N GLN A 93 11.35 4.10 0.27
CA GLN A 93 12.21 3.65 -0.83
C GLN A 93 12.79 4.79 -1.66
N LYS A 94 12.28 6.02 -1.49
CA LYS A 94 12.75 7.21 -2.20
C LYS A 94 13.55 8.15 -1.31
N MET A 95 13.79 7.78 -0.05
CA MET A 95 14.61 8.55 0.87
C MET A 95 16.09 8.47 0.49
N LYS A 96 16.82 9.58 0.64
CA LYS A 96 18.27 9.62 0.43
C LYS A 96 18.98 8.56 1.30
N GLY A 97 19.84 7.75 0.69
CA GLY A 97 20.55 6.66 1.36
C GLY A 97 19.78 5.33 1.42
N ASN A 98 18.50 5.31 1.03
CA ASN A 98 17.65 4.12 0.96
C ASN A 98 16.93 4.02 -0.40
N VAL A 99 17.49 4.66 -1.43
CA VAL A 99 16.86 4.72 -2.75
C VAL A 99 16.86 3.33 -3.38
N VAL A 100 15.68 2.81 -3.67
CA VAL A 100 15.50 1.62 -4.52
C VAL A 100 15.26 2.10 -5.94
N GLU A 101 16.24 1.94 -6.83
CA GLU A 101 16.20 2.51 -8.18
C GLU A 101 15.29 1.75 -9.16
N ASP A 102 15.28 0.41 -9.07
CA ASP A 102 14.48 -0.42 -9.96
C ASP A 102 12.98 -0.29 -9.62
N LYS A 103 12.16 0.04 -10.62
CA LYS A 103 10.72 0.20 -10.43
C LYS A 103 10.05 -1.11 -10.03
N ASN A 104 10.42 -2.23 -10.65
CA ASN A 104 9.79 -3.51 -10.34
C ASN A 104 10.12 -3.96 -8.92
N GLU A 105 11.34 -3.68 -8.44
CA GLU A 105 11.73 -3.93 -7.05
C GLU A 105 10.91 -3.08 -6.07
N ARG A 106 10.70 -1.79 -6.36
CA ARG A 106 9.88 -0.92 -5.50
C ARG A 106 8.46 -1.44 -5.35
N GLU A 107 7.82 -1.74 -6.47
CA GLU A 107 6.44 -2.21 -6.53
C GLU A 107 6.31 -3.59 -5.88
N TRP A 108 7.26 -4.50 -6.13
CA TRP A 108 7.32 -5.80 -5.48
C TRP A 108 7.31 -5.68 -3.95
N GLN A 109 8.23 -4.89 -3.40
CA GLN A 109 8.33 -4.68 -1.95
C GLN A 109 7.05 -4.07 -1.37
N ALA A 110 6.41 -3.13 -2.08
CA ALA A 110 5.21 -2.45 -1.61
C ALA A 110 3.97 -3.36 -1.66
N TYR A 111 3.82 -4.22 -2.68
CA TYR A 111 2.76 -5.23 -2.68
C TYR A 111 3.01 -6.37 -1.70
N TYR A 112 4.27 -6.77 -1.52
CA TYR A 112 4.60 -7.76 -0.49
C TYR A 112 4.28 -7.22 0.91
N GLU A 113 4.55 -5.94 1.18
CA GLU A 113 4.12 -5.27 2.40
C GLU A 113 2.60 -5.35 2.59
N MET A 114 1.84 -5.05 1.55
CA MET A 114 0.38 -5.09 1.57
C MET A 114 -0.20 -6.49 1.86
N LEU A 115 0.52 -7.55 1.51
CA LEU A 115 0.04 -8.93 1.64
C LEU A 115 0.40 -9.57 2.99
N PHE A 116 1.56 -9.22 3.55
CA PHE A 116 2.14 -9.90 4.72
C PHE A 116 2.53 -8.97 5.87
N HIS A 117 2.46 -7.66 5.68
CA HIS A 117 2.72 -6.62 6.69
C HIS A 117 4.02 -6.75 7.50
N PRO A 118 5.18 -7.13 6.92
CA PRO A 118 6.43 -7.24 7.66
C PRO A 118 6.92 -5.92 8.27
N LYS A 119 6.56 -4.75 7.71
CA LYS A 119 6.92 -3.42 8.25
C LYS A 119 5.82 -2.81 9.11
N PHE A 120 4.56 -3.00 8.72
CA PHE A 120 3.39 -2.38 9.34
C PHE A 120 2.38 -3.42 9.86
N PRO A 121 2.77 -4.28 10.83
CA PRO A 121 1.95 -5.40 11.32
C PRO A 121 0.61 -4.99 11.97
N GLN A 122 0.44 -3.70 12.27
CA GLN A 122 -0.80 -3.10 12.79
C GLN A 122 -1.88 -2.88 11.70
N ILE A 123 -1.51 -2.94 10.42
CA ILE A 123 -2.46 -2.76 9.32
C ILE A 123 -3.37 -3.98 9.21
N PRO A 124 -4.70 -3.80 9.06
CA PRO A 124 -5.61 -4.93 8.96
C PRO A 124 -5.35 -5.74 7.70
N GLU A 125 -5.56 -7.06 7.80
CA GLU A 125 -5.50 -7.93 6.64
C GLU A 125 -6.58 -7.59 5.61
N LEU A 126 -6.23 -7.72 4.34
CA LEU A 126 -7.17 -7.60 3.24
C LEU A 126 -8.13 -8.79 3.16
N PRO A 127 -9.37 -8.59 2.68
CA PRO A 127 -10.24 -9.70 2.27
C PRO A 127 -9.59 -10.57 1.19
N ASP A 128 -9.95 -11.86 1.15
CA ASP A 128 -9.37 -12.85 0.23
C ASP A 128 -9.42 -12.42 -1.25
N PHE A 129 -10.49 -11.73 -1.67
CA PHE A 129 -10.61 -11.14 -3.01
C PHE A 129 -9.49 -10.14 -3.32
N HIS A 130 -9.24 -9.18 -2.42
CA HIS A 130 -8.19 -8.18 -2.58
C HIS A 130 -6.80 -8.81 -2.46
N LYS A 131 -6.60 -9.74 -1.51
CA LYS A 131 -5.33 -10.50 -1.40
C LYS A 131 -4.97 -11.17 -2.72
N ARG A 132 -5.93 -11.83 -3.37
CA ARG A 132 -5.72 -12.45 -4.69
C ARG A 132 -5.35 -11.42 -5.75
N PHE A 133 -6.07 -10.31 -5.83
CA PHE A 133 -5.79 -9.25 -6.81
C PHE A 133 -4.36 -8.71 -6.65
N PHE A 134 -3.96 -8.35 -5.44
CA PHE A 134 -2.64 -7.77 -5.19
C PHE A 134 -1.50 -8.78 -5.23
N ALA A 135 -1.73 -10.04 -4.87
CA ALA A 135 -0.77 -11.13 -5.07
C ALA A 135 -0.44 -11.31 -6.56
N ASN A 136 -1.44 -11.30 -7.44
CA ASN A 136 -1.20 -11.35 -8.88
C ASN A 136 -0.45 -10.10 -9.38
N LYS A 137 -0.76 -8.91 -8.85
CA LYS A 137 -0.01 -7.68 -9.16
C LYS A 137 1.46 -7.75 -8.73
N ALA A 138 1.75 -8.26 -7.53
CA ALA A 138 3.12 -8.49 -7.09
C ALA A 138 3.87 -9.40 -8.07
N LEU A 139 3.27 -10.53 -8.45
CA LEU A 139 3.86 -11.47 -9.41
C LEU A 139 4.08 -10.84 -10.79
N GLU A 140 3.20 -9.95 -11.27
CA GLU A 140 3.45 -9.20 -12.51
C GLU A 140 4.77 -8.43 -12.46
N TYR A 141 5.06 -7.74 -11.35
CA TYR A 141 6.31 -6.99 -11.19
C TYR A 141 7.52 -7.89 -11.01
N TYR A 142 7.42 -8.98 -10.25
CA TYR A 142 8.50 -9.96 -10.15
C TYR A 142 8.86 -10.57 -11.50
N ASN A 143 7.86 -10.89 -12.33
CA ASN A 143 8.08 -11.49 -13.64
C ASN A 143 8.66 -10.49 -14.65
N ARG A 144 8.52 -9.18 -14.43
CA ARG A 144 9.18 -8.12 -15.22
C ARG A 144 10.65 -7.94 -14.85
N MET A 145 11.10 -8.44 -13.69
CA MET A 145 12.53 -8.50 -13.36
C MET A 145 13.20 -9.54 -14.25
N ALA A 146 14.38 -9.20 -14.80
CA ALA A 146 15.11 -10.08 -15.70
C ALA A 146 15.36 -11.47 -15.07
N GLU A 147 15.17 -12.52 -15.86
CA GLU A 147 15.40 -13.89 -15.41
C GLU A 147 16.87 -14.11 -15.04
N GLY A 148 17.11 -14.81 -13.94
CA GLY A 148 18.46 -14.99 -13.38
C GLY A 148 19.10 -13.72 -12.78
N SER A 149 18.41 -12.57 -12.79
CA SER A 149 18.94 -11.34 -12.17
C SER A 149 19.08 -11.48 -10.65
N GLN A 150 20.02 -10.72 -10.08
CA GLN A 150 20.24 -10.68 -8.64
C GLN A 150 18.98 -10.24 -7.87
N ILE A 151 18.22 -9.29 -8.41
CA ILE A 151 16.97 -8.80 -7.81
C ILE A 151 15.94 -9.93 -7.75
N ARG A 152 15.78 -10.70 -8.83
CA ARG A 152 14.84 -11.82 -8.86
C ARG A 152 15.24 -12.91 -7.85
N LEU A 153 16.53 -13.25 -7.76
CA LEU A 153 17.04 -14.21 -6.79
C LEU A 153 16.87 -13.74 -5.34
N LYS A 154 17.07 -12.44 -5.08
CA LYS A 154 16.88 -11.81 -3.75
C LYS A 154 15.47 -12.04 -3.20
N TYR A 155 14.46 -12.10 -4.05
CA TYR A 155 13.05 -12.23 -3.65
C TYR A 155 12.42 -13.61 -3.90
N ALA A 156 13.22 -14.63 -4.21
CA ALA A 156 12.72 -15.96 -4.53
C ALA A 156 11.86 -16.58 -3.42
N LEU A 157 12.24 -16.40 -2.14
CA LEU A 157 11.47 -16.88 -0.99
C LEU A 157 10.14 -16.15 -0.84
N GLN A 158 10.15 -14.82 -0.94
CA GLN A 158 8.92 -14.01 -0.90
C GLN A 158 7.95 -14.39 -2.02
N LYS A 159 8.48 -14.72 -3.20
CA LYS A 159 7.69 -15.21 -4.33
C LYS A 159 7.02 -16.54 -4.00
N GLN A 160 7.74 -17.46 -3.37
CA GLN A 160 7.17 -18.74 -2.93
C GLN A 160 6.05 -18.54 -1.90
N GLU A 161 6.18 -17.57 -0.99
CA GLU A 161 5.12 -17.23 -0.02
C GLU A 161 3.86 -16.71 -0.72
N ILE A 162 4.02 -15.86 -1.75
CA ILE A 162 2.89 -15.38 -2.56
C ILE A 162 2.22 -16.53 -3.34
N ASP A 163 2.99 -17.45 -3.92
CA ASP A 163 2.43 -18.64 -4.58
C ASP A 163 1.59 -19.48 -3.61
N ASN A 164 2.11 -19.70 -2.40
CA ASN A 164 1.43 -20.47 -1.36
C ASN A 164 0.14 -19.76 -0.92
N LEU A 165 0.17 -18.43 -0.77
CA LEU A 165 -1.02 -17.63 -0.49
C LEU A 165 -2.07 -17.81 -1.59
N LEU A 166 -1.69 -17.68 -2.87
CA LEU A 166 -2.62 -17.86 -3.98
C LEU A 166 -3.25 -19.26 -4.00
N SER A 167 -2.42 -20.30 -3.78
CA SER A 167 -2.89 -21.68 -3.69
C SER A 167 -3.89 -21.88 -2.54
N LEU A 168 -3.59 -21.33 -1.35
CA LEU A 168 -4.51 -21.37 -0.22
C LEU A 168 -5.84 -20.68 -0.54
N LEU A 169 -5.79 -19.49 -1.13
CA LEU A 169 -6.99 -18.75 -1.50
C LEU A 169 -7.82 -19.52 -2.55
N ASP A 170 -7.18 -20.17 -3.53
CA ASP A 170 -7.88 -20.99 -4.54
C ASP A 170 -8.59 -22.20 -3.93
N THR A 171 -8.01 -22.81 -2.88
CA THR A 171 -8.66 -23.94 -2.19
C THR A 171 -9.91 -23.53 -1.43
N LYS A 172 -9.99 -22.30 -0.90
CA LYS A 172 -11.18 -21.81 -0.18
C LYS A 172 -12.40 -21.55 -1.08
N MET A 173 -12.19 -21.45 -2.39
CA MET A 173 -13.25 -21.20 -3.36
C MET A 173 -13.90 -22.48 -3.91
N LYS A 174 -13.35 -23.65 -3.57
CA LYS A 174 -13.89 -24.97 -3.93
C LYS A 174 -14.76 -25.51 -2.81
#